data_AF-A0AAZ1XXH4-F1
#
_entry.id   AF-A0AAZ1XXH4-F1
#
_cell.length_a   1.000
_cell.length_b   1.000
_cell.length_c   1.000
_cell.angle_alpha   90.00
_cell.angle_beta   90.00
_cell.angle_gamma   90.00
#
_symmetry.space_group_name_H-M   'P 1'
#
loop_
_entity.id
_entity.type
_entity.pdbx_description
1 polymer ?
#
loop_
_entity_poly.entity_id
_entity_poly.type
_entity_poly.pdbx_seq_one_letter_code
_entity_poly.pdbx_strand_id
1 'polypeptide(L)'
;MVGELDQTFCSVDAGLLKGIQACSPKSETFVSEPHLNELAKHYRVDLKTEEVLVARNFLAWKREAGCPPKDMSESRRLSTDNMFPSLTPAIQVVLTMPVDSCSCERSFSALRRLHSWLRQTMGQKRLHSLAVMSIEKDTHLSHNRVIDQFATLKNRRHSLMLPPTK
;
A
#
# COMPACT_ATOMS: atom_id res chain seq x y z
N MET A 1 -4.64 1.44 -12.09
CA MET A 1 -4.83 2.76 -11.43
C MET A 1 -6.29 3.06 -11.09
N VAL A 2 -7.17 3.59 -11.94
CA VAL A 2 -8.58 3.85 -11.51
C VAL A 2 -9.32 2.56 -11.09
N GLY A 3 -9.21 1.50 -11.88
CA GLY A 3 -9.79 0.19 -11.50
C GLY A 3 -9.08 -0.51 -10.34
N GLU A 4 -7.82 -0.17 -10.03
CA GLU A 4 -7.15 -0.66 -8.81
C GLU A 4 -7.59 0.14 -7.60
N LEU A 5 -7.73 1.46 -7.74
CA LEU A 5 -8.26 2.34 -6.69
C LEU A 5 -9.69 1.92 -6.33
N ASP A 6 -10.53 1.61 -7.33
CA ASP A 6 -11.86 1.08 -7.07
C ASP A 6 -11.79 -0.31 -6.41
N GLN A 7 -10.89 -1.21 -6.83
CA GLN A 7 -10.72 -2.48 -6.13
C GLN A 7 -10.18 -2.35 -4.70
N THR A 8 -9.34 -1.35 -4.41
CA THR A 8 -8.78 -1.13 -3.07
C THR A 8 -9.71 -0.34 -2.15
N PHE A 9 -10.56 0.53 -2.69
CA PHE A 9 -11.38 1.47 -1.90
C PHE A 9 -12.90 1.24 -1.99
N CYS A 10 -13.40 0.41 -2.91
CA CYS A 10 -14.85 0.18 -3.06
C CYS A 10 -15.42 -0.79 -1.99
N SER A 11 -14.57 -1.49 -1.24
CA SER A 11 -14.96 -2.45 -0.19
C SER A 11 -14.43 -2.08 1.19
N VAL A 12 -14.16 -0.79 1.48
CA VAL A 12 -13.68 -0.38 2.79
C VAL A 12 -14.83 -0.49 3.80
N ASP A 13 -15.00 -1.69 4.32
CA ASP A 13 -15.93 -1.98 5.40
C ASP A 13 -15.45 -1.26 6.66
N ALA A 14 -16.38 -0.65 7.40
CA ALA A 14 -16.08 0.03 8.66
C ALA A 14 -15.33 -0.88 9.66
N GLY A 15 -15.50 -2.21 9.54
CA GLY A 15 -14.76 -3.20 10.31
C GLY A 15 -13.25 -3.23 10.00
N LEU A 16 -12.88 -3.12 8.72
CA LEU A 16 -11.48 -3.08 8.30
C LEU A 16 -10.76 -1.85 8.88
N LEU A 17 -11.40 -0.68 8.83
CA LEU A 17 -10.86 0.55 9.41
C LEU A 17 -10.67 0.45 10.93
N LYS A 18 -11.63 -0.17 11.62
CA LYS A 18 -11.49 -0.44 13.06
C LYS A 18 -10.38 -1.44 13.36
N GLY A 19 -10.17 -2.44 12.50
CA GLY A 19 -9.04 -3.37 12.59
C GLY A 19 -7.68 -2.67 12.44
N ILE A 20 -7.58 -1.72 11.50
CA ILE A 20 -6.39 -0.86 11.34
C ILE A 20 -6.17 -0.02 12.60
N GLN A 21 -7.24 0.59 13.11
CA GLN A 21 -7.19 1.37 14.34
C GLN A 21 -6.70 0.52 15.52
N ALA A 22 -7.18 -0.71 15.65
CA ALA A 22 -6.78 -1.64 16.72
C ALA A 22 -5.29 -2.03 16.69
N CYS A 23 -4.57 -1.80 15.59
CA CYS A 23 -3.12 -2.00 15.51
C CYS A 23 -2.31 -0.78 15.98
N SER A 24 -2.95 0.38 16.19
CA SER A 24 -2.29 1.62 16.60
C SER A 24 -2.17 1.70 18.12
N PRO A 25 -0.97 1.96 18.68
CA PRO A 25 -0.76 2.02 20.13
C PRO A 25 -1.43 3.22 20.80
N LYS A 26 -1.78 4.25 20.02
CA LYS A 26 -2.50 5.44 20.48
C LYS A 26 -4.02 5.25 20.52
N SER A 27 -4.52 4.15 19.95
CA SER A 27 -5.96 3.87 19.91
C SER A 27 -6.45 3.34 21.25
N GLU A 28 -7.71 3.65 21.58
CA GLU A 28 -8.40 3.08 22.75
C GLU A 28 -8.67 1.58 22.58
N THR A 29 -8.81 1.13 21.33
CA THR A 29 -9.10 -0.25 20.94
C THR A 29 -7.86 -1.08 20.62
N PHE A 30 -6.68 -0.65 21.09
CA PHE A 30 -5.41 -1.30 20.79
C PHE A 30 -5.40 -2.78 21.21
N VAL A 31 -5.09 -3.66 20.25
CA VAL A 31 -5.07 -5.13 20.39
C VAL A 31 -6.42 -5.68 20.86
N SER A 32 -7.52 -5.15 20.29
CA SER A 32 -8.85 -5.70 20.49
C SER A 32 -9.11 -6.88 19.54
N GLU A 33 -9.42 -8.03 20.13
CA GLU A 33 -9.70 -9.27 19.41
C GLU A 33 -10.76 -9.15 18.29
N PRO A 34 -11.95 -8.55 18.49
CA PRO A 34 -12.99 -8.53 17.46
C PRO A 34 -12.54 -7.77 16.20
N HIS A 35 -11.85 -6.64 16.37
CA HIS A 35 -11.40 -5.81 15.25
C HIS A 35 -10.19 -6.40 14.53
N LEU A 36 -9.27 -7.04 15.27
CA LEU A 36 -8.16 -7.77 14.66
C LEU A 36 -8.64 -8.99 13.86
N ASN A 37 -9.69 -9.67 14.33
CA ASN A 37 -10.29 -10.79 13.61
C ASN A 37 -10.95 -10.37 12.29
N GLU A 38 -11.57 -9.19 12.22
CA GLU A 38 -12.10 -8.64 10.96
C GLU A 38 -10.97 -8.36 9.95
N LEU A 39 -9.86 -7.78 10.43
CA LEU A 39 -8.68 -7.54 9.59
C LEU A 39 -8.01 -8.84 9.13
N ALA A 40 -7.88 -9.82 10.04
CA ALA A 40 -7.29 -11.12 9.76
C ALA A 40 -8.10 -11.88 8.69
N LYS A 41 -9.43 -11.85 8.79
CA LYS A 41 -10.33 -12.43 7.77
C LYS A 41 -10.15 -11.77 6.40
N HIS A 42 -10.08 -10.44 6.35
CA HIS A 42 -9.95 -9.69 5.10
C HIS A 42 -8.63 -10.02 4.38
N TYR A 43 -7.51 -10.06 5.11
CA TYR A 43 -6.18 -10.33 4.54
C TYR A 43 -5.77 -11.80 4.56
N ARG A 44 -6.66 -12.71 4.98
CA ARG A 44 -6.40 -14.15 5.10
C ARG A 44 -5.18 -14.46 5.97
N VAL A 45 -5.02 -13.71 7.06
CA VAL A 45 -3.98 -13.95 8.07
C VAL A 45 -4.54 -14.92 9.10
N ASP A 46 -3.80 -16.00 9.38
CA ASP A 46 -4.17 -16.96 10.42
C ASP A 46 -3.80 -16.40 11.80
N LEU A 47 -4.75 -15.69 12.43
CA LEU A 47 -4.57 -15.04 13.72
C LEU A 47 -5.06 -15.96 14.85
N LYS A 48 -4.19 -16.22 15.82
CA LYS A 48 -4.53 -17.04 16.99
C LYS A 48 -5.03 -16.17 18.14
N THR A 49 -6.27 -16.41 18.58
CA THR A 49 -6.89 -15.68 19.71
C THR A 49 -6.03 -15.74 20.98
N GLU A 50 -5.42 -16.89 21.27
CA GLU A 50 -4.60 -17.05 22.48
C GLU A 50 -3.37 -16.13 22.45
N GLU A 51 -2.76 -15.99 21.27
CA GLU A 51 -1.60 -15.14 21.07
C GLU A 51 -1.95 -13.66 21.23
N VAL A 52 -3.12 -13.23 20.71
CA VAL A 52 -3.65 -11.87 20.89
C VAL A 52 -3.83 -11.54 22.37
N LEU A 53 -4.33 -12.50 23.15
CA LEU A 53 -4.54 -12.32 24.59
C LEU A 53 -3.21 -12.20 25.35
N VAL A 54 -2.21 -13.03 25.03
CA VAL A 54 -0.86 -12.93 25.61
C VAL A 54 -0.22 -11.59 25.23
N ALA A 55 -0.33 -11.18 23.96
CA ALA A 55 0.19 -9.90 23.49
C ALA A 55 -0.45 -8.72 24.24
N ARG A 56 -1.76 -8.76 24.44
CA ARG A 56 -2.50 -7.74 25.19
C ARG A 56 -2.01 -7.63 26.64
N ASN A 57 -1.82 -8.76 27.31
CA ASN A 57 -1.32 -8.77 28.69
C ASN A 57 0.12 -8.27 28.79
N PHE A 58 0.98 -8.66 27.84
CA PHE A 58 2.35 -8.16 27.74
C PHE A 58 2.41 -6.63 27.57
N LEU A 59 1.53 -6.09 26.71
CA LEU A 59 1.43 -4.65 26.46
C LEU A 59 0.83 -3.89 27.64
N ALA A 60 -0.12 -4.49 28.37
CA ALA A 60 -0.65 -3.92 29.61
C ALA A 60 0.45 -3.79 30.68
N TRP A 61 1.24 -4.85 30.88
CA TRP A 61 2.40 -4.82 31.78
C TRP A 61 3.42 -3.74 31.38
N LYS A 62 3.74 -3.60 30.08
CA LYS A 62 4.65 -2.54 29.61
C LYS A 62 4.12 -1.13 29.84
N ARG A 63 2.80 -0.94 29.79
CA ARG A 63 2.17 0.34 30.10
C ARG A 63 2.36 0.69 31.58
N GLU A 64 2.18 -0.28 32.47
CA GLU A 64 2.41 -0.12 33.91
C GLU A 64 3.88 0.10 34.24
N ALA A 65 4.81 -0.53 33.50
CA ALA A 65 6.24 -0.30 33.60
C ALA A 65 6.71 1.05 33.02
N GLY A 66 5.79 1.91 32.54
CA GLY A 66 6.09 3.25 32.03
C GLY A 66 6.73 3.28 30.64
N CYS A 67 6.71 2.17 29.89
CA CYS A 67 7.31 2.04 28.56
C CYS A 67 6.28 1.63 27.49
N PRO A 68 5.18 2.39 27.27
CA PRO A 68 4.23 2.08 26.22
C PRO A 68 4.84 2.31 24.82
N PRO A 69 4.43 1.52 23.81
CA PRO A 69 4.81 1.79 22.42
C PRO A 69 4.34 3.19 21.99
N LYS A 70 5.25 4.03 21.50
CA LYS A 70 4.94 5.38 21.01
C LYS A 70 4.40 5.37 19.59
N ASP A 71 4.99 4.51 18.75
CA ASP A 71 4.70 4.40 17.32
C ASP A 71 4.43 2.96 16.90
N MET A 72 3.83 2.80 15.72
CA MET A 72 3.50 1.48 15.16
C MET A 72 4.75 0.68 14.73
N SER A 73 5.84 1.38 14.42
CA SER A 73 7.15 0.76 14.19
C SER A 73 7.70 0.14 15.49
N GLU A 74 7.52 0.81 16.62
CA GLU A 74 7.89 0.30 17.93
C GLU A 74 6.98 -0.87 18.35
N SER A 75 5.67 -0.82 18.06
CA SER A 75 4.79 -1.97 18.33
C SER A 75 5.19 -3.21 17.54
N ARG A 76 5.67 -3.05 16.29
CA ARG A 76 6.29 -4.15 15.52
C ARG A 76 7.58 -4.64 16.16
N ARG A 77 8.47 -3.75 16.63
CA ARG A 77 9.73 -4.17 17.29
C ARG A 77 9.49 -4.94 18.58
N LEU A 78 8.44 -4.58 19.32
CA LEU A 78 8.02 -5.29 20.53
C LEU A 78 7.46 -6.68 20.22
N SER A 79 6.82 -6.81 19.06
CA SER A 79 6.38 -8.07 18.48
C SER A 79 7.52 -8.67 17.64
N THR A 80 8.62 -9.04 18.28
CA THR A 80 9.71 -9.73 17.58
C THR A 80 9.16 -11.00 16.90
N ASP A 81 9.65 -11.34 15.70
CA ASP A 81 9.13 -12.41 14.82
C ASP A 81 8.94 -13.77 15.51
N ASN A 82 9.55 -14.00 16.68
CA ASN A 82 9.45 -15.24 17.45
C ASN A 82 8.47 -15.19 18.64
N MET A 83 8.07 -13.99 19.11
CA MET A 83 7.22 -13.87 20.30
C MET A 83 5.74 -13.92 19.95
N PHE A 84 5.35 -13.29 18.84
CA PHE A 84 3.97 -13.27 18.35
C PHE A 84 3.92 -13.59 16.84
N PRO A 85 4.07 -14.87 16.46
CA PRO A 85 4.16 -15.27 15.05
C PRO A 85 2.89 -15.05 14.23
N SER A 86 1.69 -15.11 14.84
CA SER A 86 0.43 -14.83 14.12
C SER A 86 0.05 -13.35 14.10
N LEU A 87 0.42 -12.59 15.13
CA LEU A 87 0.13 -11.15 15.19
C LEU A 87 1.08 -10.31 14.32
N THR A 88 2.33 -10.75 14.19
CA THR A 88 3.36 -10.03 13.41
C THR A 88 2.95 -9.80 11.94
N PRO A 89 2.48 -10.81 11.18
CA PRO A 89 2.02 -10.57 9.81
C PRO A 89 0.82 -9.62 9.75
N ALA A 90 -0.10 -9.66 10.71
CA ALA A 90 -1.22 -8.72 10.76
C ALA A 90 -0.75 -7.26 10.94
N ILE A 91 0.20 -7.02 11.85
CA ILE A 91 0.80 -5.68 12.05
C ILE A 91 1.59 -5.24 10.82
N GLN A 92 2.30 -6.16 10.16
CA GLN A 92 3.04 -5.87 8.93
C GLN A 92 2.11 -5.41 7.81
N VAL A 93 0.97 -6.08 7.62
CA VAL A 93 -0.03 -5.68 6.63
C VAL A 93 -0.48 -4.23 6.87
N VAL A 94 -0.80 -3.87 8.11
CA VAL A 94 -1.20 -2.50 8.45
C VAL A 94 -0.09 -1.49 8.20
N LEU A 95 1.16 -1.82 8.52
CA LEU A 95 2.31 -0.95 8.26
C LEU A 95 2.61 -0.77 6.76
N THR A 96 2.27 -1.75 5.94
CA THR A 96 2.39 -1.67 4.48
C THR A 96 1.22 -0.96 3.81
N MET A 97 0.10 -0.80 4.52
CA MET A 97 -1.03 -0.06 3.98
C MET A 97 -0.71 1.43 3.93
N PRO A 98 -0.91 2.09 2.77
CA PRO A 98 -0.87 3.54 2.71
C PRO A 98 -2.13 4.08 3.40
N VAL A 99 -2.05 4.30 4.71
CA VAL A 99 -3.12 4.97 5.47
C VAL A 99 -3.19 6.47 5.12
N ASP A 100 -2.07 7.04 4.62
CA ASP A 100 -1.96 8.46 4.30
C ASP A 100 -2.28 8.78 2.84
N SER A 101 -3.00 9.89 2.61
CA SER A 101 -3.38 10.40 1.30
C SER A 101 -2.19 10.85 0.43
N CYS A 102 -1.00 11.01 1.00
CA CYS A 102 0.16 11.60 0.31
C CYS A 102 0.59 10.81 -0.93
N SER A 103 0.52 9.48 -0.90
CA SER A 103 0.81 8.63 -2.09
C SER A 103 -0.22 8.83 -3.19
N CYS A 104 -1.50 9.01 -2.81
CA CYS A 104 -2.57 9.36 -3.73
C CYS A 104 -2.37 10.77 -4.30
N GLU A 105 -1.99 11.76 -3.48
CA GLU A 105 -1.73 13.14 -3.92
C GLU A 105 -0.59 13.22 -4.94
N ARG A 106 0.50 12.48 -4.72
CA ARG A 106 1.60 12.39 -5.70
C ARG A 106 1.11 11.83 -7.03
N SER A 107 0.31 10.77 -7.00
CA SER A 107 -0.25 10.11 -8.18
C SER A 107 -1.27 11.00 -8.91
N PHE A 108 -2.16 11.67 -8.18
CA PHE A 108 -3.12 12.62 -8.75
C PHE A 108 -2.45 13.87 -9.31
N SER A 109 -1.39 14.38 -8.67
CA SER A 109 -0.59 15.49 -9.18
C SER A 109 0.13 15.12 -10.48
N ALA A 110 0.70 13.91 -10.55
CA ALA A 110 1.26 13.36 -11.78
C ALA A 110 0.21 13.24 -12.89
N LEU A 111 -0.95 12.63 -12.61
CA LEU A 111 -2.05 12.50 -13.56
C LEU A 111 -2.56 13.86 -14.04
N ARG A 112 -2.70 14.85 -13.15
CA ARG A 112 -3.19 16.19 -13.52
C ARG A 112 -2.24 16.91 -14.48
N ARG A 113 -0.94 16.64 -14.41
CA ARG A 113 0.04 17.15 -15.39
C ARG A 113 -0.02 16.41 -16.73
N LEU A 114 -0.28 15.11 -16.71
CA LEU A 114 -0.31 14.27 -17.92
C LEU A 114 -1.63 14.37 -18.68
N HIS A 115 -2.75 14.47 -17.97
CA HIS A 115 -4.11 14.50 -18.48
C HIS A 115 -4.70 15.91 -18.36
N SER A 116 -4.31 16.77 -19.31
CA SER A 116 -4.85 18.13 -19.44
C SER A 116 -5.97 18.21 -20.48
N TRP A 117 -6.75 19.29 -20.46
CA TRP A 117 -7.88 19.49 -21.38
C TRP A 117 -7.50 19.38 -22.88
N LEU A 118 -6.30 19.83 -23.25
CA LEU A 118 -5.79 19.70 -24.63
C LEU A 118 -5.31 18.28 -24.98
N ARG A 119 -5.21 17.37 -24.00
CA ARG A 119 -4.68 16.00 -24.15
C ARG A 119 -5.71 14.92 -23.81
N GLN A 120 -7.00 15.23 -23.89
CA GLN A 120 -8.09 14.29 -23.55
C GLN A 120 -8.23 13.11 -24.51
N THR A 121 -7.65 13.17 -25.71
CA THR A 121 -7.70 12.08 -26.70
C THR A 121 -6.71 10.94 -26.43
N MET A 122 -5.95 11.01 -25.33
CA MET A 122 -4.97 9.98 -25.00
C MET A 122 -5.63 8.68 -24.51
N GLY A 123 -5.31 7.56 -25.16
CA GLY A 123 -5.78 6.25 -24.72
C GLY A 123 -5.26 5.84 -23.33
N GLN A 124 -6.08 5.12 -22.57
CA GLN A 124 -5.79 4.73 -21.18
C GLN A 124 -4.45 3.98 -21.01
N LYS A 125 -4.09 3.10 -21.95
CA LYS A 125 -2.80 2.38 -21.93
C LYS A 125 -1.62 3.35 -21.91
N ARG A 126 -1.64 4.35 -22.79
CA ARG A 126 -0.57 5.35 -22.90
C ARG A 126 -0.52 6.26 -21.68
N LEU A 127 -1.69 6.70 -21.19
CA LEU A 127 -1.78 7.53 -19.99
C LEU A 127 -1.19 6.80 -18.77
N HIS A 128 -1.54 5.52 -18.61
CA HIS A 128 -1.02 4.70 -17.52
C HIS A 128 0.51 4.54 -17.57
N SER A 129 1.09 4.21 -18.73
CA SER A 129 2.54 4.10 -18.87
C SER A 129 3.26 5.41 -18.55
N LEU A 130 2.72 6.55 -19.01
CA LEU A 130 3.30 7.87 -18.71
C LEU A 130 3.16 8.24 -17.23
N ALA A 131 2.05 7.86 -16.58
CA ALA A 131 1.85 8.10 -15.16
C ALA A 131 2.92 7.37 -14.33
N VAL A 132 3.15 6.09 -14.60
CA VAL A 132 4.20 5.30 -13.94
C VAL A 132 5.58 5.95 -14.13
N MET A 133 5.93 6.31 -15.37
CA MET A 133 7.21 6.98 -15.66
C MET A 133 7.39 8.31 -14.89
N SER A 134 6.30 9.07 -14.73
CA SER A 134 6.34 10.36 -14.04
C SER A 134 6.43 10.26 -12.51
N ILE A 135 5.86 9.19 -11.93
CA ILE A 135 5.88 8.91 -10.49
C ILE A 135 7.23 8.31 -10.10
N GLU A 136 7.72 7.35 -10.89
CA GLU A 136 8.97 6.59 -10.67
C GLU A 136 10.20 7.23 -11.34
N LYS A 137 10.15 8.53 -11.60
CA LYS A 137 11.23 9.26 -12.31
C LYS A 137 12.58 9.23 -11.58
N ASP A 138 12.57 9.02 -10.26
CA ASP A 138 13.76 9.02 -9.42
C ASP A 138 14.41 7.63 -9.32
N THR A 139 13.80 6.62 -9.96
CA THR A 139 14.28 5.24 -9.96
C THR A 139 15.37 5.05 -11.02
N HIS A 140 16.55 4.57 -10.59
CA HIS A 140 17.69 4.37 -11.47
C HIS A 140 17.45 3.24 -12.48
N LEU A 141 17.29 3.61 -13.75
CA LEU A 141 17.19 2.67 -14.87
C LEU A 141 18.54 2.47 -15.55
N SER A 142 18.93 1.21 -15.72
CA SER A 142 20.11 0.83 -16.49
C SER A 142 19.82 0.97 -17.99
N HIS A 143 20.28 2.06 -18.60
CA HIS A 143 20.08 2.36 -20.02
C HIS A 143 20.46 1.18 -20.94
N ASN A 144 21.59 0.50 -20.66
CA ASN A 144 22.03 -0.65 -21.46
C ASN A 144 21.00 -1.79 -21.49
N ARG A 145 20.39 -2.13 -20.34
CA ARG A 145 19.35 -3.18 -20.30
C ARG A 145 18.11 -2.79 -21.10
N VAL A 146 17.74 -1.52 -21.11
CA VAL A 146 16.60 -1.01 -21.88
C VAL A 146 16.91 -1.09 -23.38
N ILE A 147 18.12 -0.72 -23.78
CA ILE A 147 18.58 -0.80 -25.18
C ILE A 147 18.61 -2.27 -25.64
N ASP A 148 19.15 -3.17 -24.84
CA ASP A 148 19.22 -4.60 -25.16
C ASP A 148 17.81 -5.22 -25.26
N GLN A 149 16.93 -4.94 -24.29
CA GLN A 149 15.53 -5.37 -24.37
C GLN A 149 14.83 -4.80 -25.62
N PHE A 150 15.04 -3.53 -25.92
CA PHE A 150 14.47 -2.91 -27.11
C PHE A 150 14.99 -3.56 -28.40
N ALA A 151 16.28 -3.88 -28.47
CA ALA A 151 16.89 -4.55 -29.61
C ALA A 151 16.32 -5.96 -29.86
N THR A 152 15.89 -6.66 -28.80
CA THR A 152 15.26 -7.99 -28.91
C THR A 152 13.81 -7.97 -29.41
N LEU A 153 13.12 -6.82 -29.35
CA LEU A 153 11.74 -6.70 -29.82
C LEU A 153 11.70 -6.72 -31.37
N LYS A 154 11.09 -7.79 -31.93
CA LYS A 154 11.04 -8.03 -33.39
C LYS A 154 10.24 -6.98 -34.17
N ASN A 155 9.30 -6.27 -33.53
CA ASN A 155 8.38 -5.35 -34.19
C ASN A 155 8.83 -3.88 -34.01
N ARG A 156 9.82 -3.46 -34.79
CA ARG A 156 10.56 -2.19 -34.63
C ARG A 156 9.84 -0.96 -35.22
N ARG A 157 8.75 -1.15 -35.96
CA ARG A 157 8.02 -0.07 -36.63
C ARG A 157 6.80 0.32 -35.83
N HIS A 158 6.90 1.37 -35.03
CA HIS A 158 5.71 2.16 -34.74
C HIS A 158 5.27 2.84 -36.04
N SER A 159 4.04 2.60 -36.47
CA SER A 159 3.44 3.36 -37.56
C SER A 159 3.45 4.83 -37.17
N LEU A 160 4.33 5.62 -37.77
CA LEU A 160 4.23 7.08 -37.73
C LEU A 160 2.91 7.42 -38.42
N MET A 161 1.85 7.65 -37.63
CA MET A 161 0.64 8.28 -38.14
C MET A 161 1.01 9.73 -38.48
N LEU A 162 1.49 9.94 -39.70
CA LEU A 162 1.59 11.27 -40.28
C LEU A 162 0.15 11.83 -40.35
N PRO A 163 -0.07 13.09 -39.95
CA PRO A 163 -1.38 13.71 -40.13
C PRO A 163 -1.76 13.64 -41.62
N PRO A 164 -3.04 13.40 -41.96
CA PRO A 164 -3.47 13.33 -43.34
C PRO A 164 -3.11 14.65 -44.03
N THR A 165 -2.22 14.58 -45.01
CA THR A 165 -1.90 15.69 -45.90
C THR A 165 -3.16 15.99 -46.72
N LYS A 166 -3.70 17.20 -46.53
CA LYS A 166 -4.75 17.76 -47.39
C LYS A 166 -4.23 17.96 -48.81
#